data_AF-A0A9R1UNC1-F1
#
_entry.id   AF-A0A9R1UNC1-F1
#
_cell.length_a   1.000
_cell.length_b   1.000
_cell.length_c   1.000
_cell.angle_alpha   90.00
_cell.angle_beta   90.00
_cell.angle_gamma   90.00
#
_symmetry.space_group_name_H-M   'P 1'
#
loop_
_entity.id
_entity.type
_entity.pdbx_description
1 polymer ?
#
loop_
_entity_poly.entity_id
_entity_poly.type
_entity_poly.pdbx_seq_one_letter_code
_entity_poly.pdbx_strand_id
1 'polypeptide(L)'
;MASSSSSPAFSSQSWNHDVFLSFRGEDTRKTFVDHLYTALVQKGIYTYKYDETLPRGELINPSLMKAIEESQIGVIVFSENYADSSWCLDEIAHIMKCKDTRGQILIPIFYGVDPSEVRKQKQKYGEAFV
;
A
#
# COMPACT_ATOMS: atom_id res chain seq x y z
N MET A 1 36.44 -21.38 -27.67
CA MET A 1 35.03 -21.16 -27.28
C MET A 1 34.96 -21.01 -25.78
N ALA A 2 34.56 -19.84 -25.29
CA ALA A 2 33.94 -19.69 -23.97
C ALA A 2 33.23 -18.33 -24.01
N SER A 3 31.96 -18.34 -24.40
CA SER A 3 31.10 -17.16 -24.33
C SER A 3 30.84 -16.89 -22.85
N SER A 4 31.40 -15.81 -22.32
CA SER A 4 31.07 -15.30 -21.00
C SER A 4 29.60 -14.86 -21.01
N SER A 5 28.73 -15.70 -20.47
CA SER A 5 27.34 -15.36 -20.20
C SER A 5 27.31 -14.34 -19.07
N SER A 6 27.14 -13.06 -19.42
CA SER A 6 26.78 -12.03 -18.45
C SER A 6 25.34 -12.30 -17.99
N SER A 7 25.18 -12.89 -16.81
CA SER A 7 23.90 -12.92 -16.12
C SER A 7 23.37 -11.49 -15.99
N PRO A 8 22.09 -11.21 -16.27
CA PRO A 8 21.55 -9.88 -16.01
C PRO A 8 21.72 -9.62 -14.52
N ALA A 9 22.41 -8.53 -14.18
CA ALA A 9 22.42 -8.05 -12.81
C ALA A 9 20.99 -7.70 -12.47
N PHE A 10 20.28 -8.57 -11.75
CA PHE A 10 19.16 -8.12 -10.95
C PHE A 10 19.75 -7.05 -10.05
N SER A 11 19.36 -5.79 -10.26
CA SER A 11 19.53 -4.79 -9.22
C SER A 11 19.02 -5.45 -7.94
N SER A 12 19.88 -5.57 -6.94
CA SER A 12 19.43 -6.03 -5.63
C SER A 12 18.48 -4.94 -5.12
N GLN A 13 17.20 -5.01 -5.48
CA GLN A 13 16.17 -4.19 -4.87
C GLN A 13 16.27 -4.47 -3.38
N SER A 14 16.84 -3.55 -2.63
CA SER A 14 16.89 -3.62 -1.18
C SER A 14 15.47 -3.33 -0.69
N TRP A 15 14.72 -4.39 -0.43
CA TRP A 15 13.46 -4.30 0.28
C TRP A 15 13.80 -4.12 1.76
N ASN A 16 13.40 -2.98 2.34
CA ASN A 16 13.53 -2.74 3.77
C ASN A 16 12.32 -3.27 4.52
N HIS A 17 11.19 -3.50 3.85
CA HIS A 17 9.98 -4.06 4.42
C HIS A 17 9.45 -5.20 3.54
N ASP A 18 8.82 -6.19 4.16
CA ASP A 18 8.11 -7.25 3.44
C ASP A 18 6.77 -6.73 2.92
N VAL A 19 6.05 -5.98 3.77
CA VAL A 19 4.67 -5.53 3.51
C VAL A 19 4.52 -4.05 3.85
N PHE A 20 3.88 -3.29 2.96
CA PHE A 20 3.30 -1.98 3.21
C PHE A 20 1.78 -2.12 3.37
N LEU A 21 1.21 -1.59 4.46
CA LEU A 21 -0.24 -1.52 4.67
C LEU A 21 -0.75 -0.12 4.36
N SER A 22 -1.60 -0.01 3.33
CA SER A 22 -2.36 1.20 2.99
C SER A 22 -3.82 1.01 3.39
N PHE A 23 -4.36 1.93 4.18
CA PHE A 23 -5.71 1.81 4.75
C PHE A 23 -6.24 3.15 5.23
N ARG A 24 -7.57 3.28 5.26
CA ARG A 24 -8.24 4.41 5.91
C ARG A 24 -8.17 4.24 7.42
N GLY A 25 -7.44 5.14 8.06
CA GLY A 25 -7.22 5.08 9.50
C GLY A 25 -8.49 5.21 10.34
N GLU A 26 -9.43 6.04 9.91
CA GLU A 26 -10.72 6.23 10.59
C GLU A 26 -11.59 4.97 10.58
N ASP A 27 -11.54 4.19 9.50
CA ASP A 27 -12.41 3.03 9.31
C ASP A 27 -11.86 1.76 10.00
N THR A 28 -10.55 1.53 9.90
CA THR A 28 -9.99 0.19 10.14
C THR A 28 -8.81 0.11 11.11
N ARG A 29 -8.26 1.26 11.56
CA ARG A 29 -7.01 1.30 12.36
C ARG A 29 -7.04 0.41 13.59
N LYS A 30 -8.13 0.46 14.36
CA LYS A 30 -8.28 -0.23 15.66
C LYS A 30 -9.04 -1.55 15.56
N THR A 31 -9.34 -1.99 14.33
CA THR A 31 -10.16 -3.17 14.07
C THR A 31 -9.39 -4.12 13.14
N PHE A 32 -9.82 -4.27 11.90
CA PHE A 32 -9.25 -5.23 10.95
C PHE A 32 -7.74 -5.04 10.74
N VAL A 33 -7.29 -3.80 10.53
CA VAL A 33 -5.87 -3.52 10.22
C VAL A 33 -4.97 -3.78 11.42
N ASP A 34 -5.42 -3.51 12.66
CA ASP A 34 -4.61 -3.78 13.84
C ASP A 34 -4.37 -5.28 14.03
N HIS A 35 -5.41 -6.08 13.81
CA HIS A 35 -5.33 -7.54 13.86
C HIS A 35 -4.44 -8.08 12.73
N LEU A 36 -4.61 -7.58 11.50
CA LEU A 36 -3.77 -7.97 10.36
C LEU A 36 -2.30 -7.66 10.62
N TYR A 37 -1.99 -6.44 11.03
CA TYR A 37 -0.62 -6.02 11.37
C TYR A 37 -0.02 -6.89 12.47
N THR A 38 -0.76 -7.11 13.57
CA THR A 38 -0.32 -7.94 14.68
C THR A 38 -0.01 -9.37 14.22
N ALA A 39 -0.89 -9.96 13.40
CA ALA A 39 -0.68 -11.31 12.88
C ALA A 39 0.54 -11.41 11.96
N LEU A 40 0.77 -10.42 11.10
CA LEU A 40 1.96 -10.35 10.22
C LEU A 40 3.24 -10.28 11.05
N VAL A 41 3.30 -9.38 12.02
CA VAL A 41 4.46 -9.22 12.92
C VAL A 41 4.72 -10.49 13.74
N GLN A 42 3.67 -11.12 14.28
CA GLN A 42 3.79 -12.39 15.00
C GLN A 42 4.34 -13.54 14.13
N LYS A 43 4.17 -13.45 12.81
CA LYS A 43 4.75 -14.40 11.85
C LYS A 43 6.15 -14.01 11.37
N GLY A 44 6.73 -12.94 11.92
CA GLY A 44 8.05 -12.44 11.54
C GLY A 44 8.06 -11.69 10.21
N ILE A 45 6.90 -11.25 9.71
CA ILE A 45 6.79 -10.48 8.47
C ILE A 45 6.95 -9.00 8.83
N TYR A 46 8.03 -8.38 8.35
CA TYR A 46 8.36 -7.00 8.67
C TYR A 46 7.44 -6.06 7.90
N THR A 47 6.47 -5.50 8.61
CA THR A 47 5.35 -4.77 8.03
C THR A 47 5.44 -3.28 8.39
N TYR A 48 5.33 -2.41 7.39
CA TYR A 48 5.14 -0.99 7.57
C TYR A 48 3.63 -0.68 7.67
N LYS A 49 3.17 -0.26 8.85
CA LYS A 49 1.79 0.21 9.08
C LYS A 49 1.80 1.74 9.09
N TYR A 50 1.47 2.37 7.97
CA TYR A 50 1.34 3.82 7.95
C TYR A 50 0.06 4.26 8.66
N ASP A 51 0.13 5.34 9.42
CA ASP A 51 -1.01 5.85 10.17
C ASP A 51 -1.30 7.30 9.78
N GLU A 52 -2.40 7.53 9.06
CA GLU A 52 -2.86 8.87 8.64
C GLU A 52 -3.16 9.85 9.81
N THR A 53 -3.19 9.39 11.08
CA THR A 53 -3.39 10.26 12.26
C THR A 53 -2.10 10.81 12.86
N LEU A 54 -0.93 10.43 12.35
CA LEU A 54 0.31 11.11 12.70
C LEU A 54 0.26 12.58 12.20
N PRO A 55 0.78 13.54 12.99
CA PRO A 55 0.50 14.96 12.79
C PRO A 55 0.85 15.44 11.37
N ARG A 56 -0.18 15.98 10.71
CA ARG A 56 -0.14 16.58 9.37
C ARG A 56 0.99 17.61 9.25
N GLY A 57 1.98 17.29 8.43
CA GLY A 57 2.77 18.28 7.69
C GLY A 57 2.31 18.25 6.23
N GLU A 58 2.20 19.42 5.60
CA GLU A 58 1.50 19.72 4.34
C GLU A 58 2.03 19.03 3.06
N LEU A 59 2.88 18.01 3.18
CA LEU A 59 3.45 17.29 2.05
C LEU A 59 3.35 15.80 2.32
N ILE A 60 3.00 15.03 1.27
CA ILE A 60 3.20 13.58 1.21
C ILE A 60 4.56 13.29 1.84
N ASN A 61 4.56 12.56 2.96
CA ASN A 61 5.77 12.39 3.72
C ASN A 61 6.81 11.64 2.86
N PRO A 62 7.99 12.21 2.56
CA PRO A 62 8.99 11.52 1.74
C PRO A 62 9.38 10.15 2.32
N SER A 63 9.27 9.97 3.64
CA SER A 63 9.47 8.68 4.29
C SER A 63 8.38 7.65 3.97
N LEU A 64 7.13 8.10 3.73
CA LEU A 64 6.02 7.23 3.31
C LEU A 64 6.25 6.69 1.89
N MET A 65 6.59 7.57 0.95
CA MET A 65 6.87 7.18 -0.43
C MET A 65 8.07 6.26 -0.52
N LYS A 66 9.09 6.52 0.31
CA LYS A 66 10.24 5.64 0.46
C LYS A 66 9.84 4.28 1.05
N ALA A 67 8.99 4.25 2.09
CA ALA A 67 8.51 3.00 2.67
C ALA A 67 7.71 2.16 1.66
N ILE A 68 6.87 2.80 0.84
CA ILE A 68 6.18 2.12 -0.27
C ILE A 68 7.21 1.52 -1.22
N GLU A 69 8.15 2.32 -1.70
CA GLU A 69 9.20 1.90 -2.63
C GLU A 69 10.05 0.74 -2.09
N GLU A 70 10.38 0.77 -0.80
CA GLU A 70 11.20 -0.22 -0.12
C GLU A 70 10.41 -1.43 0.40
N SER A 71 9.11 -1.54 0.08
CA SER A 71 8.27 -2.68 0.45
C SER A 71 8.08 -3.65 -0.71
N GLN A 72 8.24 -4.96 -0.46
CA GLN A 72 8.06 -5.99 -1.50
C GLN A 72 6.59 -6.17 -1.90
N ILE A 73 5.68 -6.07 -0.93
CA ILE A 73 4.24 -6.27 -1.10
C ILE A 73 3.50 -5.01 -0.64
N GLY A 74 2.61 -4.48 -1.47
CA GLY A 74 1.62 -3.48 -1.08
C GLY A 74 0.27 -4.14 -0.81
N VAL A 75 -0.22 -4.07 0.42
CA VAL A 75 -1.58 -4.49 0.79
C VAL A 75 -2.44 -3.24 0.95
N ILE A 76 -3.52 -3.18 0.19
CA ILE A 76 -4.48 -2.07 0.24
C ILE A 76 -5.77 -2.57 0.85
N VAL A 77 -6.20 -1.95 1.95
CA VAL A 77 -7.48 -2.24 2.59
C VAL A 77 -8.50 -1.19 2.18
N PHE A 78 -9.24 -1.48 1.13
CA PHE A 78 -10.37 -0.66 0.67
C PHE A 78 -11.52 -0.78 1.67
N SER A 79 -11.83 0.32 2.36
CA SER A 79 -12.97 0.47 3.25
C SER A 79 -13.95 1.53 2.71
N GLU A 80 -15.09 1.72 3.36
CA GLU A 80 -16.17 2.59 2.86
C GLU A 80 -15.69 4.01 2.52
N ASN A 81 -14.89 4.62 3.40
CA ASN A 81 -14.45 6.02 3.29
C ASN A 81 -13.00 6.14 2.82
N TYR A 82 -12.46 5.10 2.16
CA TYR A 82 -11.07 5.09 1.71
C TYR A 82 -10.75 6.24 0.75
N ALA A 83 -11.66 6.48 -0.21
CA ALA A 83 -11.49 7.52 -1.21
C ALA A 83 -11.62 8.95 -0.68
N ASP A 84 -12.16 9.15 0.54
CA ASP A 84 -12.30 10.47 1.14
C ASP A 84 -10.95 11.08 1.56
N SER A 85 -9.89 10.26 1.60
CA SER A 85 -8.53 10.71 1.88
C SER A 85 -7.74 10.85 0.58
N SER A 86 -7.40 12.08 0.21
CA SER A 86 -6.46 12.31 -0.89
C SER A 86 -5.12 11.60 -0.67
N TRP A 87 -4.68 11.46 0.59
CA TRP A 87 -3.48 10.71 0.96
C TRP A 87 -3.60 9.22 0.62
N CYS A 88 -4.72 8.58 0.98
CA CYS A 88 -4.97 7.18 0.58
C CYS A 88 -4.93 7.00 -0.95
N LEU A 89 -5.41 7.99 -1.71
CA LEU A 89 -5.38 7.96 -3.18
C LEU A 89 -3.97 8.16 -3.74
N ASP A 90 -3.20 9.10 -3.17
CA ASP A 90 -1.79 9.34 -3.53
C ASP A 90 -0.93 8.10 -3.22
N GLU A 91 -1.17 7.44 -2.09
CA GLU A 91 -0.53 6.16 -1.73
C GLU A 91 -0.79 5.10 -2.80
N ILE A 92 -2.05 4.86 -3.18
CA ILE A 92 -2.37 3.87 -4.22
C ILE A 92 -1.72 4.23 -5.55
N ALA A 93 -1.76 5.51 -5.96
CA ALA A 93 -1.15 5.96 -7.20
C ALA A 93 0.36 5.63 -7.22
N HIS A 94 1.06 5.86 -6.10
CA HIS A 94 2.48 5.56 -5.99
C HIS A 94 2.77 4.05 -5.90
N ILE A 95 1.94 3.29 -5.19
CA ILE A 95 2.04 1.82 -5.15
C ILE A 95 1.87 1.24 -6.57
N MET A 96 0.90 1.74 -7.35
CA MET A 96 0.71 1.29 -8.74
C MET A 96 1.93 1.60 -9.61
N LYS A 97 2.54 2.79 -9.44
CA LYS A 97 3.80 3.13 -10.08
C LYS A 97 4.93 2.16 -9.67
N CYS A 98 5.03 1.82 -8.39
CA CYS A 98 6.05 0.90 -7.89
C CYS A 98 5.83 -0.54 -8.34
N LYS A 99 4.58 -0.99 -8.48
CA LYS A 99 4.22 -2.26 -9.11
C LYS A 99 4.76 -2.33 -10.53
N ASP A 100 4.54 -1.28 -11.34
CA ASP A 100 4.96 -1.27 -12.75
C ASP A 100 6.48 -1.10 -12.93
N THR A 101 7.13 -0.34 -12.04
CA THR A 101 8.57 0.00 -12.18
C THR A 101 9.51 -0.90 -11.39
N ARG A 102 9.06 -1.50 -10.28
CA ARG A 102 9.87 -2.32 -9.37
C ARG A 102 9.38 -3.76 -9.21
N GLY A 103 8.25 -4.12 -9.83
CA GLY A 103 7.68 -5.47 -9.75
C GLY A 103 7.11 -5.80 -8.37
N GLN A 104 6.68 -4.80 -7.59
CA GLN A 104 6.01 -5.03 -6.31
C GLN A 104 4.72 -5.85 -6.49
N ILE A 105 4.41 -6.70 -5.52
CA ILE A 105 3.16 -7.46 -5.50
C ILE A 105 2.07 -6.59 -4.85
N LEU A 106 0.90 -6.52 -5.48
CA LEU A 106 -0.24 -5.78 -4.97
C LEU A 106 -1.35 -6.73 -4.52
N ILE A 107 -1.81 -6.60 -3.27
CA ILE A 107 -2.90 -7.39 -2.72
C ILE A 107 -4.03 -6.46 -2.26
N PRO A 108 -5.17 -6.40 -2.99
CA PRO A 108 -6.33 -5.65 -2.54
C PRO A 108 -7.18 -6.47 -1.56
N ILE A 109 -7.62 -5.84 -0.48
CA ILE A 109 -8.59 -6.36 0.49
C ILE A 109 -9.81 -5.42 0.45
N PHE A 110 -10.99 -5.99 0.25
CA PHE A 110 -12.25 -5.24 0.23
C PHE A 110 -12.98 -5.45 1.55
N TYR A 111 -12.90 -4.45 2.43
CA TYR A 111 -13.44 -4.50 3.78
C TYR A 111 -14.76 -3.74 3.87
N GLY A 112 -15.87 -4.47 3.83
CA GLY A 112 -17.22 -3.88 3.90
C GLY A 112 -17.66 -3.12 2.66
N VAL A 113 -16.95 -3.28 1.53
CA VAL A 113 -17.23 -2.62 0.25
C VAL A 113 -17.25 -3.63 -0.88
N ASP A 114 -18.07 -3.40 -1.89
CA ASP A 114 -18.06 -4.24 -3.09
C ASP A 114 -16.90 -3.84 -4.01
N PRO A 115 -16.11 -4.79 -4.56
CA PRO A 115 -15.03 -4.46 -5.49
C PRO A 115 -15.46 -3.62 -6.70
N SER A 116 -16.73 -3.73 -7.12
CA SER A 116 -17.29 -2.93 -8.21
C SER A 116 -17.58 -1.48 -7.81
N GLU A 117 -17.82 -1.18 -6.54
CA GLU A 117 -17.95 0.19 -6.03
C GLU A 117 -16.61 0.91 -6.14
N VAL A 118 -15.52 0.24 -5.74
CA VAL A 118 -14.14 0.73 -5.88
C VAL A 118 -13.78 0.90 -7.35
N ARG A 119 -13.99 -0.14 -8.17
CA ARG A 119 -13.56 -0.16 -9.58
C ARG A 119 -14.32 0.82 -10.46
N LYS A 120 -15.61 1.03 -10.21
CA LYS A 120 -16.49 1.89 -11.03
C LYS A 120 -16.80 3.22 -10.35
N GLN A 121 -16.14 3.53 -9.24
CA GLN A 121 -16.31 4.76 -8.45
C GLN A 121 -17.80 5.04 -8.19
N LYS A 122 -18.48 4.08 -7.56
CA LYS A 122 -19.91 4.19 -7.22
C LYS A 122 -20.11 4.43 -5.73
N GLN A 123 -21.31 4.91 -5.38
CA GLN A 123 -21.69 5.18 -3.98
C GLN A 123 -20.66 6.11 -3.32
N LYS A 124 -20.14 5.73 -2.14
CA LYS A 124 -19.13 6.48 -1.39
C LYS A 124 -17.88 6.80 -2.19
N TYR A 125 -17.40 5.85 -2.99
CA TYR A 125 -16.27 6.09 -3.89
C TYR A 125 -16.62 7.06 -5.03
N GLY A 126 -17.88 7.18 -5.43
CA GLY A 126 -18.29 8.20 -6.40
C GLY A 126 -18.38 9.58 -5.77
N GLU A 127 -18.97 9.65 -4.56
CA GLU A 127 -19.13 10.89 -3.78
C GLU A 127 -17.78 11.54 -3.46
N ALA A 128 -16.76 10.74 -3.14
CA ALA A 128 -15.42 11.20 -2.78
C ALA A 128 -14.63 11.87 -3.93
N PHE A 129 -15.01 11.62 -5.18
CA PHE A 129 -14.30 12.11 -6.37
C PHE A 129 -14.93 13.38 -6.99
N VAL A 130 -15.93 13.97 -6.33
CA VAL A 130 -16.64 15.18 -6.79
C VAL A 130 -16.00 16.45 -6.25
#